data_AF-A0A8K0HCE1-F1
#
_entry.id   AF-A0A8K0HCE1-F1
#
_cell.length_a   1.000
_cell.length_b   1.000
_cell.length_c   1.000
_cell.angle_alpha   90.00
_cell.angle_beta   90.00
_cell.angle_gamma   90.00
#
_symmetry.space_group_name_H-M   'P 1'
#
loop_
_entity.id
_entity.type
_entity.pdbx_description
1 polymer ?
#
loop_
_entity_poly.entity_id
_entity_poly.type
_entity_poly.pdbx_seq_one_letter_code
_entity_poly.pdbx_strand_id
1 'polypeptide(L)'
;MIMHSTKGKEIGPELLNAIEDSHYAVVILSENYADSHWCLKELAKIVDCMGDSGRIRTIFYHVDPSDVRNQKGSFGEAWRNMKKILSTAL
;
A
#
# COMPACT_ATOMS: atom_id res chain seq x y z
N MET A 1 11.69 -8.12 2.77
CA MET A 1 11.11 -8.06 1.41
C MET A 1 10.98 -6.61 0.96
N ILE A 2 11.37 -6.28 -0.28
CA ILE A 2 11.15 -4.95 -0.87
C ILE A 2 9.88 -5.05 -1.71
N MET A 3 8.83 -4.33 -1.31
CA MET A 3 7.59 -4.28 -2.05
C MET A 3 7.66 -3.13 -3.06
N HIS A 4 7.95 -3.45 -4.32
CA HIS A 4 7.84 -2.52 -5.44
C HIS A 4 6.78 -3.05 -6.40
N SER A 5 5.60 -2.42 -6.42
CA SER A 5 4.52 -2.78 -7.33
C SER A 5 4.83 -2.27 -8.73
N THR A 6 5.52 -3.07 -9.54
CA THR A 6 5.43 -2.93 -11.01
C THR A 6 4.03 -3.38 -11.42
N LYS A 7 3.27 -2.48 -12.06
CA LYS A 7 1.90 -2.69 -12.56
C LYS A 7 1.58 -4.15 -12.93
N GLY A 8 0.66 -4.77 -12.19
CA GLY A 8 -0.27 -5.75 -12.76
C GLY A 8 0.12 -7.22 -12.79
N LYS A 9 0.94 -7.75 -11.87
CA LYS A 9 0.90 -9.20 -11.61
C LYS A 9 -0.13 -9.49 -10.53
N GLU A 10 -1.08 -10.35 -10.88
CA GLU A 10 -2.07 -10.91 -9.96
C GLU A 10 -1.35 -11.48 -8.73
N ILE A 11 -1.91 -11.26 -7.55
CA ILE A 11 -1.36 -11.82 -6.31
C ILE A 11 -1.50 -13.33 -6.39
N GLY A 12 -0.39 -14.00 -6.70
CA GLY A 12 -0.27 -15.42 -6.48
C GLY A 12 -0.25 -15.72 -4.97
N PRO A 13 -0.73 -16.90 -4.54
CA PRO A 13 -0.58 -17.38 -3.16
C PRO A 13 0.87 -17.25 -2.65
N GLU A 14 1.83 -17.38 -3.55
CA GLU A 14 3.27 -17.24 -3.30
C GLU A 14 3.66 -15.89 -2.67
N LEU A 15 3.02 -14.79 -3.08
CA LEU A 15 3.33 -13.46 -2.55
C LEU A 15 2.77 -13.30 -1.13
N LEU A 16 1.59 -13.84 -0.86
CA LEU A 16 0.99 -13.83 0.48
C LEU A 16 1.83 -14.67 1.45
N ASN A 17 2.24 -15.86 1.01
CA ASN A 17 3.13 -16.73 1.79
C ASN A 17 4.47 -16.03 2.06
N ALA A 18 5.05 -15.36 1.06
CA ALA A 18 6.29 -14.60 1.23
C ALA A 18 6.15 -13.45 2.26
N ILE A 19 4.99 -12.80 2.36
CA ILE A 19 4.72 -11.77 3.37
C ILE A 19 4.62 -12.41 4.76
N GLU A 20 3.94 -13.55 4.88
CA GLU A 20 3.80 -14.29 6.15
C GLU A 20 5.14 -14.82 6.66
N ASP A 21 5.98 -15.36 5.78
CA ASP A 21 7.31 -15.88 6.10
C ASP A 21 8.36 -14.77 6.32
N SER A 22 8.03 -13.51 6.02
CA SER A 22 8.97 -12.40 6.12
C SER A 22 9.14 -11.88 7.56
N HIS A 23 10.38 -11.79 8.01
CA HIS A 23 10.70 -11.15 9.30
C HIS A 23 10.64 -9.63 9.25
N TYR A 24 10.89 -8.99 8.11
CA TYR A 24 10.88 -7.53 7.97
C TYR A 24 10.33 -7.10 6.60
N ALA A 25 9.62 -5.97 6.60
CA ALA A 25 9.09 -5.34 5.38
C ALA A 25 9.67 -3.94 5.17
N VAL A 26 10.03 -3.64 3.93
CA VAL A 26 10.29 -2.27 3.48
C VAL A 26 9.17 -1.86 2.53
N VAL A 27 8.40 -0.85 2.94
CA VAL A 27 7.28 -0.30 2.18
C VAL A 27 7.69 1.02 1.56
N ILE A 28 7.61 1.13 0.23
CA ILE A 28 7.91 2.37 -0.50
C ILE A 28 6.60 3.03 -0.86
N LEU A 29 6.26 4.10 -0.14
CA LEU A 29 5.07 4.91 -0.40
C LEU A 29 5.45 6.03 -1.36
N SER A 30 4.94 5.95 -2.58
CA SER A 30 5.09 6.97 -3.63
C SER A 30 3.77 7.68 -3.91
N GLU A 31 3.80 8.76 -4.69
CA GLU A 31 2.61 9.58 -5.01
C GLU A 31 1.40 8.73 -5.47
N ASN A 32 1.62 7.78 -6.39
CA ASN A 32 0.56 6.94 -6.97
C ASN A 32 0.32 5.62 -6.22
N TYR A 33 0.89 5.45 -5.02
CA TYR A 33 0.76 4.18 -4.29
C TYR A 33 -0.71 3.84 -3.99
N ALA A 34 -1.48 4.85 -3.57
CA ALA A 34 -2.88 4.70 -3.21
C ALA A 34 -3.83 4.50 -4.39
N ASP A 35 -3.39 4.75 -5.63
CA ASP A 35 -4.22 4.51 -6.82
C ASP A 35 -4.38 3.01 -7.12
N SER A 36 -3.40 2.21 -6.69
CA SER A 36 -3.39 0.77 -6.88
C SER A 36 -4.08 0.08 -5.70
N HIS A 37 -5.27 -0.48 -5.95
CA HIS A 37 -5.96 -1.32 -4.98
C HIS A 37 -5.10 -2.50 -4.52
N TRP A 38 -4.20 -2.98 -5.38
CA TRP A 38 -3.27 -4.06 -5.04
C TRP A 38 -2.21 -3.61 -4.04
N CYS A 39 -1.61 -2.44 -4.23
CA CYS A 39 -0.67 -1.87 -3.26
C CYS A 39 -1.33 -1.71 -1.88
N LEU A 40 -2.60 -1.27 -1.84
CA LEU A 40 -3.33 -1.12 -0.59
C LEU A 40 -3.64 -2.47 0.09
N LYS A 41 -4.00 -3.50 -0.68
CA LYS A 41 -4.19 -4.86 -0.14
C LYS A 41 -2.89 -5.46 0.41
N GLU A 42 -1.79 -5.25 -0.31
CA GLU A 42 -0.45 -5.64 0.12
C GLU A 42 -0.06 -4.97 1.44
N LEU A 43 -0.27 -3.64 1.53
CA LEU A 43 0.00 -2.89 2.75
C LEU A 43 -0.83 -3.41 3.93
N ALA A 44 -2.12 -3.67 3.72
CA ALA A 44 -2.98 -4.25 4.75
C ALA A 44 -2.45 -5.60 5.24
N LYS A 45 -2.09 -6.51 4.33
CA LYS A 45 -1.54 -7.82 4.69
C LYS A 45 -0.23 -7.72 5.47
N ILE A 46 0.66 -6.82 5.10
CA ILE A 46 1.91 -6.58 5.84
C ILE A 46 1.61 -6.11 7.27
N VAL A 47 0.69 -5.15 7.42
CA VAL A 47 0.28 -4.63 8.73
C VAL A 47 -0.36 -5.72 9.57
N ASP A 48 -1.22 -6.56 8.98
CA ASP A 48 -1.86 -7.69 9.66
C ASP A 48 -0.83 -8.74 10.14
N CYS A 49 0.16 -9.06 9.30
CA CYS A 49 1.18 -10.08 9.62
C CYS A 49 2.24 -9.59 10.60
N MET A 50 2.60 -8.31 10.56
CA MET A 50 3.77 -7.78 11.29
C MET A 50 3.39 -6.87 12.46
N GLY A 51 2.23 -6.22 12.44
CA GLY A 51 1.77 -5.29 13.48
C GLY A 51 2.76 -4.15 13.78
N ASP A 52 2.63 -3.54 14.96
CA ASP A 52 3.48 -2.44 15.45
C ASP A 52 4.82 -2.91 16.07
N SER A 53 5.29 -4.09 15.67
CA SER A 53 6.50 -4.73 16.21
C SER A 53 7.82 -4.04 15.81
N GLY A 54 7.77 -2.88 15.15
CA GLY A 54 8.94 -2.20 14.60
C GLY A 54 9.58 -2.94 13.42
N ARG A 55 8.91 -3.97 12.87
CA ARG A 55 9.38 -4.80 11.75
C ARG A 55 9.11 -4.19 10.37
N ILE A 56 8.35 -3.10 10.32
CA ILE A 56 8.03 -2.36 9.09
C ILE A 56 8.91 -1.11 9.02
N ARG A 57 9.58 -0.91 7.87
CA ARG A 57 10.32 0.30 7.54
C ARG A 57 9.66 0.98 6.34
N THR A 58 9.26 2.22 6.50
CA THR A 58 8.57 2.98 5.45
C THR A 58 9.54 3.97 4.81
N ILE A 59 9.59 3.97 3.48
CA ILE A 59 10.28 4.98 2.67
C ILE A 59 9.20 5.85 2.03
N PHE A 60 9.26 7.15 2.29
CA PHE A 60 8.38 8.14 1.69
C PHE A 60 9.06 8.72 0.46
N TYR A 61 8.70 8.21 -0.72
CA TYR A 61 9.33 8.57 -1.98
C TYR A 61 8.51 9.66 -2.69
N HIS A 62 9.02 10.90 -2.65
CA HIS A 62 8.34 12.09 -3.19
C HIS A 62 6.92 12.32 -2.62
N VAL A 63 6.67 11.92 -1.37
CA VAL A 63 5.42 12.20 -0.66
C VAL A 63 5.71 12.73 0.74
N ASP A 64 4.83 13.61 1.22
CA ASP A 64 4.89 14.05 2.61
C ASP A 64 4.34 12.95 3.54
N PRO A 65 5.07 12.52 4.59
CA PRO A 65 4.56 11.53 5.54
C PRO A 65 3.23 11.92 6.20
N SER A 66 3.01 13.22 6.42
CA SER A 66 1.76 13.75 6.96
C SER A 66 0.59 13.63 5.99
N ASP A 67 0.84 13.71 4.68
CA ASP A 67 -0.19 13.50 3.66
C ASP A 67 -0.57 12.02 3.58
N VAL A 68 0.40 11.11 3.67
CA VAL A 68 0.12 9.66 3.80
C VAL A 68 -0.72 9.39 5.05
N ARG A 69 -0.26 9.86 6.22
CA ARG A 69 -0.92 9.58 7.51
C ARG A 69 -2.34 10.13 7.58
N ASN A 70 -2.55 11.32 7.03
CA ASN A 70 -3.84 12.02 7.10
C ASN A 70 -4.67 11.88 5.82
N GLN A 71 -4.25 11.04 4.87
CA GLN A 71 -4.94 10.80 3.60
C GLN A 71 -5.23 12.12 2.84
N LYS A 72 -4.19 12.95 2.72
CA LYS A 72 -4.18 14.22 1.97
C LYS A 72 -3.28 14.07 0.72
N GLY A 73 -3.06 15.16 0.00
CA GLY A 73 -2.29 15.14 -1.25
C GLY A 73 -2.78 14.08 -2.23
N SER A 74 -1.84 13.37 -2.86
CA SER A 74 -2.14 12.29 -3.81
C SER A 74 -2.93 11.13 -3.19
N PHE A 75 -2.68 10.79 -1.92
CA PHE A 75 -3.42 9.73 -1.21
C PHE A 75 -4.90 10.11 -1.02
N GLY A 76 -5.17 11.38 -0.70
CA GLY A 76 -6.52 11.90 -0.59
C GLY A 76 -7.23 11.98 -1.95
N GLU A 77 -6.51 12.29 -3.01
CA GLU A 77 -7.03 12.28 -4.39
C GLU A 77 -7.41 10.86 -4.83
N ALA A 78 -6.54 9.89 -4.62
CA ALA A 78 -6.80 8.47 -4.89
C ALA A 78 -8.08 8.00 -4.20
N TRP A 79 -8.26 8.36 -2.92
CA TRP A 79 -9.47 8.02 -2.16
C TRP A 79 -10.74 8.65 -2.75
N ARG A 80 -10.69 9.94 -3.11
CA ARG A 80 -11.83 10.62 -3.76
C ARG A 80 -12.16 10.01 -5.10
N ASN A 81 -11.16 9.67 -5.90
CA ASN A 81 -11.34 9.03 -7.20
C ASN A 81 -11.99 7.65 -7.06
N MET A 82 -11.53 6.83 -6.10
CA MET A 82 -12.13 5.54 -5.79
C MET A 82 -13.61 5.69 -5.39
N LYS A 83 -13.94 6.66 -4.52
CA LYS A 83 -15.34 6.93 -4.16
C LYS A 83 -16.20 7.36 -5.35
N LYS A 84 -15.67 8.20 -6.25
CA LYS A 84 -16.37 8.60 -7.47
C LYS A 84 -16.69 7.40 -8.34
N ILE A 85 -15.72 6.51 -8.59
CA ILE A 85 -15.94 5.29 -9.39
C ILE A 85 -17.08 4.45 -8.79
N LEU A 86 -17.09 4.27 -7.48
CA LEU A 86 -18.15 3.52 -6.79
C LEU A 86 -19.52 4.22 -6.87
N SER A 87 -19.56 5.57 -6.84
CA SER A 87 -20.82 6.33 -6.99
C SER A 87 -21.36 6.38 -8.42
N THR A 88 -20.51 6.16 -9.43
CA THR A 88 -20.93 6.10 -10.84
C THR A 88 -21.30 4.67 -11.27
N ALA A 89 -20.94 3.66 -10.47
CA ALA A 89 -21.24 2.24 -10.69
C ALA A 89 -22.55 1.78 -10.02
N LEU A 90 -23.27 2.70 -9.36
CA LEU A 90 -24.60 2.55 -8.79
C LEU A 90 -25.55 3.56 -9.45
#